data_AF-A0A350G0W9-F1
#
_entry.id   AF-A0A350G0W9-F1
#
_cell.length_a   1.000
_cell.length_b   1.000
_cell.length_c   1.000
_cell.angle_alpha   90.00
_cell.angle_beta   90.00
_cell.angle_gamma   90.00
#
_symmetry.space_group_name_H-M   'P 1'
#
loop_
_entity.id
_entity.type
_entity.pdbx_description
1 polymer ?
#
loop_
_entity_poly.entity_id
_entity_poly.type
_entity_poly.pdbx_seq_one_letter_code
_entity_poly.pdbx_strand_id
1 'polypeptide(L)'
;MTESPITPPKRTALLVWMILSQLFALGSLVIWLLVAGLSVMAFDQGSTPEAWTFVLAVWSYPIIPLILVIGAWIAYAKRRNKLAAILSGLSFTPPIL
;
A
#
# COMPACT_ATOMS: atom_id res chain seq x y z
N MET A 1 -18.35 43.48 3.73
CA MET A 1 -17.56 42.44 3.03
C MET A 1 -17.65 41.18 3.87
N THR A 2 -18.51 40.24 3.51
CA THR A 2 -18.63 38.95 4.22
C THR A 2 -17.65 37.98 3.58
N GLU A 3 -16.61 37.58 4.31
CA GLU A 3 -15.68 36.55 3.87
C GLU A 3 -16.44 35.23 3.71
N SER A 4 -16.53 34.74 2.47
CA SER A 4 -17.11 33.42 2.20
C SER A 4 -16.22 32.34 2.81
N PRO A 5 -16.76 31.37 3.58
CA PRO A 5 -15.95 30.30 4.13
C PRO A 5 -15.37 29.45 2.99
N ILE A 6 -14.04 29.38 2.95
CA ILE A 6 -13.27 28.57 2.01
C ILE A 6 -13.54 27.10 2.36
N THR A 7 -14.59 26.51 1.78
CA THR A 7 -14.82 25.08 1.90
C THR A 7 -13.71 24.39 1.10
N PRO A 8 -12.80 23.63 1.73
CA PRO A 8 -11.79 22.92 0.97
C PRO A 8 -12.52 22.01 0.00
N PRO A 9 -12.21 22.07 -1.31
CA PRO A 9 -12.93 21.27 -2.28
C PRO A 9 -12.66 19.81 -1.93
N LYS A 10 -13.70 19.01 -1.70
CA LYS A 10 -13.63 17.60 -1.24
C LYS A 10 -12.54 16.74 -1.93
N ARG A 11 -12.12 17.11 -3.13
CA ARG A 11 -11.02 16.44 -3.87
C ARG A 11 -9.63 16.75 -3.34
N THR A 12 -9.36 17.94 -2.80
CA THR A 12 -8.08 18.26 -2.17
C THR A 12 -7.87 17.43 -0.92
N ALA A 13 -8.90 17.30 -0.08
CA ALA A 13 -8.86 16.41 1.08
C ALA A 13 -8.62 14.95 0.68
N LEU A 14 -9.29 14.47 -0.38
CA LEU A 14 -9.05 13.13 -0.93
C LEU A 14 -7.61 12.96 -1.45
N LEU A 15 -7.08 13.94 -2.16
CA LEU A 15 -5.72 13.89 -2.69
C LEU A 15 -4.69 13.85 -1.55
N VAL A 16 -4.88 14.68 -0.51
CA VAL A 16 -4.05 14.63 0.71
C VAL A 16 -4.13 13.26 1.37
N TRP A 17 -5.34 12.71 1.53
CA TRP A 17 -5.54 11.35 2.04
C TRP A 17 -4.76 10.31 1.23
N MET A 18 -4.81 10.38 -0.10
CA MET A 18 -4.13 9.43 -0.98
C MET A 18 -2.61 9.51 -0.83
N ILE A 19 -2.06 10.73 -0.77
CA ILE A 19 -0.62 10.94 -0.56
C ILE A 19 -0.19 10.40 0.80
N LEU A 20 -0.90 10.74 1.88
CA LEU A 20 -0.58 10.24 3.22
C LEU A 20 -0.65 8.72 3.29
N SER A 21 -1.68 8.12 2.70
CA SER A 21 -1.82 6.67 2.64
C SER A 21 -0.66 5.99 1.90
N GLN A 22 -0.12 6.62 0.86
CA GLN A 22 1.03 6.12 0.13
C GLN A 22 2.32 6.26 0.93
N LEU A 23 2.49 7.33 1.69
CA LEU A 23 3.61 7.46 2.61
C LEU A 23 3.55 6.38 3.69
N PHE A 24 2.37 6.06 4.22
CA PHE A 24 2.20 4.94 5.15
C PHE A 24 2.48 3.58 4.49
N ALA A 25 2.06 3.38 3.24
CA ALA A 25 2.36 2.16 2.49
C ALA A 25 3.86 2.01 2.22
N LEU A 26 4.57 3.09 1.90
CA LEU A 26 6.02 3.08 1.78
C LEU A 26 6.68 2.74 3.12
N GLY A 27 6.21 3.35 4.22
CA GLY A 27 6.68 3.03 5.56
C GLY A 27 6.48 1.56 5.93
N SER A 28 5.33 0.96 5.61
CA SER A 28 5.09 -0.46 5.85
C SER A 28 5.98 -1.36 5.00
N LEU A 29 6.26 -0.99 3.74
CA LEU A 29 7.21 -1.71 2.89
C LEU A 29 8.64 -1.66 3.42
N VAL A 30 9.08 -0.54 4.01
CA VAL A 30 10.39 -0.47 4.68
C VAL A 30 10.49 -1.48 5.82
N ILE A 31 9.45 -1.59 6.65
CA ILE A 31 9.40 -2.61 7.71
C ILE A 31 9.38 -4.02 7.09
N TRP A 32 8.63 -4.22 6.01
CA TRP A 32 8.54 -5.50 5.32
C TRP A 32 9.86 -5.96 4.73
N LEU A 33 10.74 -5.05 4.31
CA LEU A 33 12.09 -5.41 3.83
C LEU A 33 12.89 -6.18 4.89
N LEU A 34 12.68 -5.90 6.18
CA LEU A 34 13.31 -6.68 7.26
C LEU A 34 12.79 -8.12 7.27
N VAL A 35 11.47 -8.30 7.12
CA VAL A 35 10.83 -9.63 7.04
C VAL A 35 11.33 -10.39 5.80
N ALA A 36 11.42 -9.73 4.66
CA ALA A 36 11.94 -10.31 3.42
C ALA A 36 13.43 -10.67 3.50
N GLY A 37 14.23 -9.90 4.24
CA GLY A 37 15.62 -10.23 4.52
C GLY A 37 15.74 -11.47 5.42
N LEU A 38 14.97 -11.52 6.51
CA LEU A 38 14.93 -12.66 7.42
C LEU A 38 14.39 -13.93 6.74
N SER A 39 13.51 -13.81 5.74
CA SER A 39 12.95 -14.99 5.09
C SER A 39 13.99 -15.83 4.36
N VAL A 40 15.10 -15.22 3.90
CA VAL A 40 16.19 -15.92 3.21
C VAL A 40 16.90 -16.92 4.14
N MET A 41 16.85 -16.72 5.46
CA MET A 41 17.41 -17.68 6.44
C MET A 41 16.69 -19.04 6.41
N ALA A 42 15.53 -19.14 5.77
CA ALA A 42 14.89 -20.43 5.51
C ALA A 42 15.77 -21.37 4.65
N PHE A 43 16.72 -20.82 3.90
CA PHE A 43 17.69 -21.58 3.12
C PHE A 43 18.89 -22.09 3.93
N ASP A 44 19.03 -21.75 5.22
CA ASP A 44 20.16 -22.20 6.05
C ASP A 44 20.18 -23.73 6.21
N GLN A 45 19.02 -24.38 6.12
CA GLN A 45 18.87 -25.85 6.15
C GLN A 45 18.90 -26.49 4.74
N GLY A 46 19.18 -25.69 3.70
CA GLY A 46 19.25 -26.12 2.31
C GLY A 46 18.15 -25.53 1.41
N SER A 47 18.36 -25.64 0.09
CA SER A 47 17.39 -25.20 -0.92
C SER A 47 16.32 -26.25 -1.13
N THR A 48 15.27 -26.23 -0.30
CA THR A 48 14.11 -27.11 -0.43
C THR A 48 12.90 -26.39 -1.07
N PRO A 49 11.93 -27.13 -1.63
CA PRO A 49 10.68 -26.54 -2.14
C PRO A 49 9.92 -25.72 -1.09
N GLU A 50 9.99 -26.10 0.18
CA GLU A 50 9.33 -25.41 1.30
C GLU A 50 10.00 -24.06 1.57
N ALA A 51 11.34 -24.01 1.58
CA ALA A 51 12.09 -22.76 1.74
C ALA A 51 11.79 -21.78 0.58
N TRP A 52 11.75 -22.29 -0.65
CA TRP A 52 11.34 -21.49 -1.82
C TRP A 52 9.91 -20.98 -1.70
N THR A 53 8.98 -21.83 -1.32
CA THR A 53 7.57 -21.44 -1.13
C THR A 53 7.44 -20.31 -0.11
N PHE A 54 8.12 -20.44 1.02
CA PHE A 54 8.10 -19.43 2.08
C PHE A 54 8.71 -18.10 1.62
N VAL A 55 9.90 -18.12 1.03
CA VAL A 55 10.57 -16.90 0.54
C VAL A 55 9.74 -16.23 -0.55
N LEU A 56 9.24 -16.98 -1.52
CA LEU A 56 8.40 -16.43 -2.59
C LEU A 56 7.10 -15.82 -2.04
N ALA A 57 6.47 -16.47 -1.06
CA ALA A 57 5.28 -15.93 -0.41
C ALA A 57 5.59 -14.58 0.27
N VAL A 58 6.67 -14.48 1.05
CA VAL A 58 7.08 -13.23 1.71
C VAL A 58 7.43 -12.14 0.69
N TRP A 59 8.16 -12.50 -0.36
CA TRP A 59 8.58 -11.56 -1.40
C TRP A 59 7.46 -11.12 -2.34
N SER A 60 6.36 -11.87 -2.41
CA SER A 60 5.19 -11.50 -3.21
C SER A 60 4.36 -10.38 -2.58
N TYR A 61 4.47 -10.17 -1.26
CA TYR A 61 3.62 -9.21 -0.54
C TYR A 61 3.61 -7.80 -1.13
N PRO A 62 4.75 -7.16 -1.49
CA PRO A 62 4.76 -5.81 -2.04
C PRO A 62 3.94 -5.62 -3.31
N ILE A 63 3.62 -6.69 -4.03
CA ILE A 63 2.82 -6.64 -5.26
C ILE A 63 1.40 -6.12 -4.95
N ILE A 64 0.78 -6.56 -3.86
CA ILE A 64 -0.59 -6.18 -3.49
C ILE A 64 -0.72 -4.66 -3.22
N PRO A 65 0.04 -4.04 -2.30
CA PRO A 65 -0.08 -2.61 -2.03
C PRO A 65 0.25 -1.77 -3.27
N LEU A 66 1.19 -2.21 -4.13
CA LEU A 66 1.49 -1.53 -5.40
C LEU A 66 0.28 -1.53 -6.34
N ILE A 67 -0.39 -2.67 -6.51
CA ILE A 67 -1.61 -2.77 -7.32
C ILE A 67 -2.71 -1.87 -6.76
N LEU A 68 -2.87 -1.84 -5.43
CA LEU A 68 -3.87 -0.99 -4.76
C LEU A 68 -3.59 0.51 -4.96
N VAL A 69 -2.33 0.94 -4.85
CA VAL A 69 -1.91 2.33 -5.12
C VAL A 69 -2.21 2.70 -6.58
N ILE A 70 -1.83 1.87 -7.55
CA ILE A 70 -2.12 2.10 -8.96
C ILE A 70 -3.63 2.21 -9.18
N GLY A 71 -4.40 1.27 -8.63
CA GLY A 71 -5.86 1.28 -8.71
C GLY A 71 -6.49 2.54 -8.10
N ALA A 72 -5.96 3.02 -6.97
CA ALA A 72 -6.44 4.24 -6.31
C ALA A 72 -6.27 5.48 -7.20
N TRP A 73 -5.11 5.62 -7.86
CA TRP A 73 -4.86 6.72 -8.80
C TRP A 73 -5.72 6.64 -10.05
N ILE A 74 -5.91 5.42 -10.61
CA ILE A 74 -6.82 5.21 -11.75
C ILE A 74 -8.26 5.60 -11.37
N ALA A 75 -8.72 5.21 -10.17
CA ALA A 75 -10.04 5.55 -9.66
C ALA A 75 -10.20 7.06 -9.45
N TYR A 76 -9.16 7.73 -8.94
CA TYR A 76 -9.13 9.18 -8.78
C TYR A 76 -9.21 9.90 -10.13
N ALA A 77 -8.46 9.44 -11.14
CA ALA A 77 -8.52 9.97 -12.50
C ALA A 77 -9.92 9.80 -13.13
N LYS A 78 -10.57 8.66 -12.91
CA LYS A 78 -11.95 8.37 -13.35
C LYS A 78 -13.05 9.05 -12.51
N ARG A 79 -12.70 9.98 -11.61
CA ARG A 79 -13.60 10.68 -10.67
C ARG A 79 -14.39 9.76 -9.73
N ARG A 80 -13.96 8.51 -9.55
CA ARG A 80 -14.55 7.53 -8.61
C ARG A 80 -13.99 7.73 -7.20
N ASN A 81 -14.30 8.87 -6.60
CA ASN A 81 -13.69 9.35 -5.35
C ASN A 81 -13.79 8.36 -4.17
N LYS A 82 -14.95 7.70 -3.97
CA LYS A 82 -15.12 6.69 -2.91
C LYS A 82 -14.18 5.50 -3.09
N LEU A 83 -14.06 5.01 -4.32
CA LEU A 83 -13.22 3.86 -4.65
C LEU A 83 -11.74 4.23 -4.53
N ALA A 84 -11.35 5.44 -4.94
CA ALA A 84 -10.00 5.96 -4.72
C ALA A 84 -9.63 6.01 -3.23
N ALA A 85 -10.54 6.49 -2.38
CA ALA A 85 -10.32 6.54 -0.93
C ALA A 85 -10.14 5.15 -0.31
N ILE A 86 -10.98 4.19 -0.69
CA ILE A 86 -10.92 2.81 -0.21
C ILE A 86 -9.63 2.12 -0.65
N LEU A 87 -9.32 2.15 -1.95
CA LEU A 87 -8.11 1.51 -2.47
C LEU A 87 -6.84 2.11 -1.86
N SER A 88 -6.81 3.42 -1.66
CA SER A 88 -5.69 4.08 -1.00
C SER A 88 -5.61 3.72 0.48
N GLY A 89 -6.74 3.56 1.19
CA GLY A 89 -6.75 3.10 2.57
C GLY A 89 -6.21 1.67 2.73
N LEU A 90 -6.58 0.80 1.80
CA LEU A 90 -6.15 -0.61 1.81
C LEU A 90 -4.67 -0.79 1.42
N SER A 91 -4.04 0.19 0.77
CA SER A 91 -2.64 0.01 0.32
C SER A 91 -1.63 -0.04 1.45
N PHE A 92 -1.98 0.37 2.67
CA PHE A 92 -1.10 0.31 3.83
C PHE A 92 -1.58 -0.64 4.93
N THR A 93 -2.68 -1.37 4.71
CA THR A 93 -3.12 -2.38 5.68
C THR A 93 -2.15 -3.57 5.65
N PRO A 94 -1.68 -4.05 6.82
CA PRO A 94 -0.90 -5.28 6.89
C PRO A 94 -1.68 -6.44 6.25
N PRO A 95 -0.98 -7.38 5.58
CA PRO A 95 -1.65 -8.56 5.10
C PRO A 95 -2.12 -9.36 6.31
N ILE A 96 -3.34 -9.89 6.23
CA ILE A 96 -3.75 -10.97 7.11
C ILE A 96 -3.04 -12.20 6.56
N LEU A 97 -1.86 -12.52 7.10
CA LEU A 97 -1.14 -13.78 6.87
C LEU A 97 -1.44 -14.72 8.03
#